data_AF-X1FZW4-F1
#
_entry.id   AF-X1FZW4-F1
#
_cell.length_a   1.000
_cell.length_b   1.000
_cell.length_c   1.000
_cell.angle_alpha   90.00
_cell.angle_beta   90.00
_cell.angle_gamma   90.00
#
_symmetry.space_group_name_H-M   'P 1'
#
loop_
_entity.id
_entity.type
_entity.pdbx_description
1 polymer ?
#
loop_
_entity_poly.entity_id
_entity_poly.type
_entity_poly.pdbx_seq_one_letter_code
_entity_poly.pdbx_strand_id
1 'polypeptide(L)'
;SRRSLRGVVREGTGWRAESKTVEISGKTGTAELSEGEKPHNWFIGYASSTHLRLAIVVLVENREEDIQIAPQIAGKIFSQIFEKNVH
;
A
#
# COMPACT_ATOMS: atom_id res chain seq x y z
N SER A 1 -0.65 15.34 4.47
CA SER A 1 -1.31 15.87 3.24
C SER A 1 -1.24 14.82 2.14
N ARG A 2 -1.99 14.96 1.03
CA ARG A 2 -1.92 14.01 -0.11
C ARG A 2 -0.50 13.87 -0.67
N ARG A 3 0.26 14.97 -0.73
CA ARG A 3 1.68 14.97 -1.12
C ARG A 3 2.53 14.13 -0.17
N SER A 4 2.33 14.25 1.15
CA SER A 4 3.05 13.42 2.12
C SER A 4 2.77 11.93 1.94
N LEU A 5 1.51 11.55 1.70
CA LEU A 5 1.13 10.15 1.45
C LEU A 5 1.70 9.63 0.12
N ARG A 6 1.81 10.48 -0.90
CA ARG A 6 2.53 10.08 -2.13
C ARG A 6 4.02 9.94 -1.88
N GLY A 7 4.62 10.82 -1.08
CA GLY A 7 6.04 10.74 -0.71
C GLY A 7 6.41 9.40 -0.05
N VAL A 8 5.52 8.86 0.79
CA VAL A 8 5.72 7.52 1.40
C VAL A 8 5.85 6.42 0.35
N VAL A 9 5.11 6.51 -0.75
CA VAL A 9 5.14 5.52 -1.84
C VAL A 9 6.25 5.83 -2.84
N ARG A 10 6.60 7.08 -3.09
CA ARG A 10 7.68 7.39 -4.06
C ARG A 10 9.08 7.19 -3.49
N GLU A 11 9.28 7.56 -2.23
CA GLU A 11 10.61 7.74 -1.64
C GLU A 11 10.72 7.13 -0.24
N GLY A 12 9.62 6.63 0.32
CA GLY A 12 9.56 6.18 1.71
C GLY A 12 9.35 4.67 1.88
N THR A 13 8.83 4.32 3.05
CA THR A 13 8.60 2.92 3.47
C THR A 13 7.57 2.17 2.63
N GLY A 14 6.74 2.88 1.87
CA GLY A 14 5.70 2.31 1.01
C GLY A 14 6.15 2.04 -0.43
N TRP A 15 7.44 2.18 -0.76
CA TRP A 15 7.94 2.18 -2.14
C TRP A 15 7.54 0.96 -2.99
N ARG A 16 7.31 -0.19 -2.36
CA ARG A 16 6.85 -1.40 -3.06
C ARG A 16 5.41 -1.31 -3.57
N ALA A 17 4.64 -0.30 -3.16
CA ALA A 17 3.31 -0.03 -3.72
C ALA A 17 3.36 0.78 -5.02
N GLU A 18 4.53 1.29 -5.46
CA GLU A 18 4.60 2.09 -6.70
C GLU A 18 4.12 1.27 -7.90
N SER A 19 3.38 1.94 -8.79
CA SER A 19 2.80 1.37 -9.99
C SER A 19 3.17 2.22 -11.20
N LYS A 20 3.40 1.56 -12.34
CA LYS A 20 3.57 2.23 -13.63
C LYS A 20 2.24 2.68 -14.24
N THR A 21 1.12 2.18 -13.73
CA THR A 21 -0.21 2.37 -14.33
C THR A 21 -0.99 3.49 -13.63
N VAL A 22 -0.87 3.60 -12.30
CA VAL A 22 -1.63 4.58 -11.52
C VAL A 22 -0.81 5.17 -10.37
N GLU A 23 -1.07 6.44 -10.09
CA GLU A 23 -0.49 7.17 -8.98
C GLU A 23 -1.10 6.76 -7.63
N ILE A 24 -0.33 6.01 -6.82
CA ILE A 24 -0.78 5.47 -5.53
C ILE A 24 -0.25 6.34 -4.39
N SER A 25 -1.13 6.69 -3.45
CA SER A 25 -0.77 7.41 -2.22
C SER A 25 -1.17 6.57 -1.01
N GLY A 26 -0.31 6.46 -0.01
CA GLY A 26 -0.62 5.60 1.12
C GLY A 26 0.33 5.73 2.30
N LYS A 27 0.11 4.89 3.31
CA LYS A 27 0.91 4.83 4.52
C LYS A 27 1.10 3.39 4.96
N THR A 28 2.31 3.11 5.41
CA THR A 28 2.66 1.87 6.11
C THR A 28 2.53 2.01 7.62
N GLY A 29 2.26 0.90 8.28
CA GLY A 29 2.51 0.77 9.71
C GLY A 29 2.73 -0.69 10.13
N THR A 30 3.14 -0.84 11.37
CA THR A 30 3.10 -2.10 12.11
C THR A 30 1.97 -2.02 13.14
N ALA A 31 1.36 -3.15 13.47
CA ALA A 31 0.52 -3.27 14.66
C ALA A 31 1.20 -4.27 15.59
N GLU A 32 1.70 -3.75 16.71
CA GLU A 32 2.35 -4.55 17.74
C GLU A 32 1.31 -5.40 18.49
N LEU A 33 1.71 -6.60 18.89
CA LEU A 33 0.88 -7.56 19.63
C LEU A 33 1.46 -7.79 21.03
N SER A 34 0.88 -8.73 21.78
CA SER A 34 1.35 -9.09 23.12
C SER A 34 2.79 -9.58 23.08
N GLU A 35 3.48 -9.54 24.23
CA GLU A 35 4.88 -9.95 24.34
C GLU A 35 5.08 -11.40 23.82
N GLY A 36 5.94 -11.57 22.81
CA GLY A 36 6.22 -12.86 22.16
C GLY A 36 5.47 -13.13 20.85
N GLU A 37 4.53 -12.26 20.45
CA GLU A 37 3.83 -12.36 19.17
C GLU A 37 4.46 -11.49 18.08
N LYS A 38 4.47 -11.98 16.83
CA LYS A 38 5.01 -11.23 15.69
C LYS A 38 4.05 -10.10 15.29
N PRO A 39 4.54 -8.87 15.04
CA PRO A 39 3.68 -7.76 14.67
C PRO A 39 2.95 -8.02 13.34
N HIS A 40 1.83 -7.35 13.15
CA HIS A 40 1.16 -7.31 11.85
C HIS A 40 1.73 -6.20 10.97
N ASN A 41 1.80 -6.45 9.67
CA ASN A 41 2.17 -5.44 8.68
C ASN A 41 0.92 -4.92 7.99
N TRP A 42 0.78 -3.60 7.87
CA TRP A 42 -0.36 -3.02 7.17
C TRP A 42 0.00 -1.87 6.25
N PHE A 43 -0.82 -1.72 5.22
CA PHE A 43 -0.79 -0.60 4.30
C PHE A 43 -2.20 -0.12 4.02
N ILE A 44 -2.42 1.19 4.18
CA ILE A 44 -3.60 1.86 3.67
C ILE A 44 -3.20 2.74 2.50
N GLY A 45 -3.93 2.66 1.39
CA GLY A 45 -3.65 3.48 0.22
C GLY A 45 -4.89 3.78 -0.60
N TYR A 46 -4.76 4.79 -1.45
CA TYR A 46 -5.77 5.15 -2.43
C TYR A 46 -5.11 5.55 -3.75
N ALA A 47 -5.87 5.38 -4.83
CA ALA A 47 -5.53 5.78 -6.18
C ALA A 47 -6.79 6.30 -6.90
N SER A 48 -6.59 7.20 -7.85
CA SER A 48 -7.69 7.83 -8.60
C SER A 48 -7.28 8.02 -10.06
N SER A 49 -8.21 7.76 -10.96
CA SER A 49 -8.20 8.18 -12.36
C SER A 49 -9.49 8.97 -12.66
N THR A 50 -9.73 9.31 -13.92
CA THR A 50 -10.97 9.97 -14.37
C THR A 50 -12.21 9.14 -14.08
N HIS A 51 -12.13 7.81 -14.24
CA HIS A 51 -13.30 6.91 -14.18
C HIS A 51 -13.38 6.08 -12.89
N LEU A 52 -12.27 5.95 -12.16
CA LEU A 52 -12.21 5.09 -10.97
C LEU A 52 -11.52 5.79 -9.81
N ARG A 53 -12.12 5.67 -8.62
CA ARG A 53 -11.51 6.03 -7.34
C ARG A 53 -11.55 4.81 -6.44
N LEU A 54 -10.40 4.43 -5.91
CA LEU A 54 -10.28 3.23 -5.09
C LEU A 54 -9.40 3.49 -3.87
N ALA A 55 -9.84 3.00 -2.72
CA ALA A 55 -9.05 2.92 -1.51
C ALA A 55 -8.98 1.46 -1.05
N ILE A 56 -7.83 1.04 -0.53
CA ILE A 56 -7.54 -0.33 -0.09
C ILE A 56 -6.83 -0.27 1.26
N VAL A 57 -7.17 -1.23 2.12
CA VAL A 57 -6.36 -1.63 3.28
C VAL A 57 -5.88 -3.05 3.06
N VAL A 58 -4.59 -3.27 3.23
CA VAL A 58 -3.99 -4.62 3.28
C VAL A 58 -3.41 -4.81 4.67
N LEU A 59 -3.80 -5.89 5.34
CA LEU A 59 -3.27 -6.34 6.62
C LEU A 59 -2.68 -7.74 6.42
N VAL A 60 -1.46 -7.95 6.90
CA VAL A 60 -0.77 -9.23 6.86
C VAL A 60 -0.37 -9.60 8.28
N GLU A 61 -0.97 -10.68 8.79
CA GLU A 61 -0.80 -11.13 10.17
C GLU A 61 0.55 -11.82 10.40
N ASN A 62 1.03 -11.74 11.64
CA ASN A 62 2.16 -12.48 12.19
C ASN A 62 3.45 -12.44 11.34
N ARG A 63 3.83 -11.25 10.87
CA ARG A 63 5.01 -11.05 10.02
C ARG A 63 6.00 -10.11 10.70
N GLU A 64 7.06 -10.67 11.26
CA GLU A 64 8.31 -9.97 11.54
C GLU A 64 9.03 -9.68 10.22
N GLU A 65 9.10 -8.44 9.74
CA GLU A 65 10.01 -8.13 8.63
C GLU A 65 10.55 -6.69 8.61
N ASP A 66 11.83 -6.60 8.24
CA ASP A 66 12.54 -5.41 7.72
C ASP A 66 11.99 -4.90 6.37
N ILE A 67 11.12 -5.70 5.74
CA ILE A 67 10.55 -5.49 4.40
C ILE A 67 9.02 -5.48 4.46
N GLN A 68 8.44 -4.34 4.09
CA GLN A 68 6.99 -4.13 4.09
C GLN A 68 6.32 -4.86 2.90
N ILE A 69 5.68 -6.01 3.17
CA ILE A 69 4.95 -6.81 2.16
C ILE A 69 3.56 -6.26 1.82
N ALA A 70 2.86 -5.64 2.78
CA ALA A 70 1.50 -5.11 2.58
C ALA A 70 1.43 -4.04 1.45
N PRO A 71 2.38 -3.09 1.32
CA PRO A 71 2.45 -2.18 0.19
C PRO A 71 2.59 -2.88 -1.16
N GLN A 72 3.39 -3.96 -1.24
CA GLN A 72 3.58 -4.70 -2.48
C GLN A 72 2.28 -5.36 -2.96
N ILE A 73 1.53 -5.95 -2.03
CA ILE A 73 0.22 -6.54 -2.32
C ILE A 73 -0.74 -5.45 -2.82
N ALA A 74 -0.80 -4.32 -2.11
CA ALA A 74 -1.66 -3.21 -2.51
C ALA A 74 -1.30 -2.68 -3.91
N GLY A 75 -0.01 -2.49 -4.21
CA GLY A 75 0.47 -2.04 -5.52
C GLY A 75 0.06 -2.97 -6.66
N LYS A 76 0.12 -4.30 -6.45
CA LYS A 76 -0.37 -5.30 -7.42
C LYS A 76 -1.87 -5.20 -7.64
N ILE A 77 -2.67 -5.06 -6.58
CA ILE A 77 -4.13 -4.94 -6.70
C ILE A 77 -4.50 -3.65 -7.45
N PHE A 78 -3.92 -2.51 -7.07
CA PHE A 78 -4.14 -1.25 -7.77
C PHE A 78 -3.76 -1.36 -9.25
N SER A 79 -2.59 -1.91 -9.57
CA SER A 79 -2.15 -2.04 -10.96
C SER A 79 -3.13 -2.90 -11.77
N GLN A 80 -3.52 -4.06 -11.27
CA GLN A 80 -4.46 -4.94 -11.97
C GLN A 80 -5.84 -4.33 -12.18
N ILE A 81 -6.37 -3.62 -11.19
CA ILE A 81 -7.69 -2.98 -11.31
C ILE A 81 -7.59 -1.82 -12.31
N PHE A 82 -6.59 -0.95 -12.18
CA PHE A 82 -6.49 0.23 -13.05
C PHE A 82 -6.10 -0.14 -14.48
N GLU A 83 -5.29 -1.18 -14.72
CA GLU A 83 -5.01 -1.71 -16.06
C GLU A 83 -6.30 -2.14 -16.78
N LYS A 84 -7.19 -2.85 -16.07
CA LYS A 84 -8.47 -3.29 -16.64
C LYS A 84 -9.49 -2.17 -16.90
N ASN A 85 -9.28 -0.99 -16.31
CA ASN A 85 -10.18 0.17 -16.43
C ASN A 85 -9.63 1.25 -17.38
N VAL A 86 -8.58 0.93 -18.17
CA VAL A 86 -8.03 1.79 -19.23
C VAL A 86 -8.69 1.51 -20.59
N HIS A 87 -9.53 0.47 -20.69
CA HIS A 87 -10.34 0.12 -21.85
C HIS A 87 -11.82 0.32 -21.55
#